data_AF-A0A0R3PK18-F1
#
_entry.id   AF-A0A0R3PK18-F1
#
_cell.length_a   1.000
_cell.length_b   1.000
_cell.length_c   1.000
_cell.angle_alpha   90.00
_cell.angle_beta   90.00
_cell.angle_gamma   90.00
#
_symmetry.space_group_name_H-M   'P 1'
#
loop_
_entity.id
_entity.type
_entity.pdbx_description
1 polymer ?
#
loop_
_entity_poly.entity_id
_entity_poly.type
_entity_poly.pdbx_seq_one_letter_code
_entity_poly.pdbx_strand_id
1 'polypeptide(L)'
;MWNTLYMLGVEVDVVGDQGADDLPLSKGSRPPGTALSAHLLQKVPTNRVLLLINPFSGQQRAKSLWSRYGAHVMQAAGIQVDVINTEYTKHATKITQKLDIDLYDAILVNSGDGLVAEAICGLLMRKDRDRALKFPICHIPGGTSNALAAAICYACNEPFSTRDVFVTESCLMVTRPRYIPLRLYTVDTQYDGIKPMFMSATWGLIADIDLGSERFRWAGMIRLHMEAFLRILQLPTVAAYRARISYIPVNCKRTSRNTMLKFCCNRSRFGHGHFEFDCIDQACDLEPLERTKSKEIFSSMKEALDGTSIVDIPSLDQPLGKNWKTVDGNWVMANVSTLSHLGSDIPFLPSTRLDESTMYLTLIDWNTIKSRLHIAHLFIFMESSKHLDHPCFQVIPVKAVRIEPQAGEGYFAIDGEPCRSGSSFQVPL
;
A
#
# COMPACT_ATOMS: atom_id res chain seq x y z
N MET A 1 18.34 6.14 -4.56
CA MET A 1 17.21 6.02 -5.52
C MET A 1 16.49 4.71 -5.18
N TRP A 2 15.71 4.72 -4.09
CA TRP A 2 15.35 3.50 -3.35
C TRP A 2 13.93 3.03 -3.71
N ASN A 3 13.79 1.75 -4.06
CA ASN A 3 12.55 0.96 -4.20
C ASN A 3 11.26 1.73 -4.57
N THR A 4 11.26 2.44 -5.69
CA THR A 4 10.07 3.14 -6.20
C THR A 4 9.58 2.46 -7.48
N LEU A 5 8.32 2.00 -7.47
CA LEU A 5 7.59 1.45 -8.61
C LEU A 5 6.72 2.54 -9.27
N TYR A 6 6.34 2.41 -10.54
CA TYR A 6 5.30 3.27 -11.12
C TYR A 6 3.98 2.52 -11.30
N MET A 7 2.92 3.10 -10.74
CA MET A 7 1.54 2.67 -10.95
C MET A 7 0.87 3.51 -12.03
N LEU A 8 -0.09 2.94 -12.77
CA LEU A 8 -0.90 3.70 -13.72
C LEU A 8 -2.01 4.53 -13.02
N GLY A 9 -2.22 5.78 -13.44
CA GLY A 9 -3.26 6.73 -12.97
C GLY A 9 -3.66 7.81 -14.00
N VAL A 10 -4.35 8.90 -13.60
CA VAL A 10 -4.88 10.00 -14.49
C VAL A 10 -4.57 11.42 -13.93
N GLU A 11 -4.62 12.48 -14.76
CA GLU A 11 -4.50 13.91 -14.34
C GLU A 11 -5.79 14.42 -13.74
N VAL A 12 -5.69 15.32 -12.76
CA VAL A 12 -6.77 16.27 -12.46
C VAL A 12 -6.56 17.50 -13.35
N ASP A 13 -7.32 17.61 -14.44
CA ASP A 13 -7.52 18.92 -15.06
C ASP A 13 -8.34 19.76 -14.08
N VAL A 14 -7.69 20.75 -13.49
CA VAL A 14 -8.35 21.79 -12.72
C VAL A 14 -9.16 22.62 -13.71
N VAL A 15 -10.39 22.21 -13.98
CA VAL A 15 -11.34 23.02 -14.76
C VAL A 15 -11.58 24.28 -13.94
N GLY A 16 -10.92 25.36 -14.32
CA GLY A 16 -11.13 26.69 -13.75
C GLY A 16 -12.57 27.10 -14.01
N ASP A 17 -13.36 27.16 -12.95
CA ASP A 17 -14.68 27.78 -12.98
C ASP A 17 -14.45 29.29 -13.18
N GLN A 18 -14.85 29.82 -14.33
CA GLN A 18 -14.82 31.25 -14.60
C GLN A 18 -15.91 31.91 -13.75
N GLY A 19 -15.52 32.39 -12.56
CA GLY A 19 -16.45 33.07 -11.67
C GLY A 19 -15.75 33.91 -10.59
N ALA A 20 -15.57 35.19 -10.92
CA ALA A 20 -15.40 36.35 -10.03
C ALA A 20 -14.04 36.61 -9.34
N ASP A 21 -13.52 37.77 -9.74
CA ASP A 21 -12.69 38.76 -9.04
C ASP A 21 -11.16 38.63 -9.00
N ASP A 22 -10.58 39.57 -9.76
CA ASP A 22 -9.19 39.96 -9.96
C ASP A 22 -8.32 40.00 -8.69
N LEU A 23 -7.14 39.38 -8.77
CA LEU A 23 -5.87 39.92 -8.24
C LEU A 23 -4.69 39.20 -8.95
N PRO A 24 -3.65 39.92 -9.43
CA PRO A 24 -2.63 39.33 -10.28
C PRO A 24 -1.52 38.67 -9.44
N LEU A 25 -1.43 37.33 -9.49
CA LEU A 25 -0.25 36.60 -9.04
C LEU A 25 0.59 36.16 -10.23
N SER A 26 1.87 36.50 -10.15
CA SER A 26 2.88 36.41 -11.20
C SER A 26 3.01 35.01 -11.82
N LYS A 27 2.97 34.94 -13.15
CA LYS A 27 3.39 33.78 -13.95
C LYS A 27 4.89 33.51 -13.73
N GLY A 28 5.22 32.64 -12.79
CA GLY A 28 6.55 32.04 -12.67
C GLY A 28 6.71 30.90 -13.68
N SER A 29 7.40 31.16 -14.79
CA SER A 29 7.85 30.14 -15.74
C SER A 29 8.79 29.14 -15.04
N ARG A 30 8.45 27.85 -15.04
CA ARG A 30 9.34 26.77 -14.57
C ARG A 30 10.56 26.64 -15.48
N PRO A 31 11.78 26.43 -14.94
CA PRO A 31 12.91 25.96 -15.73
C PRO A 31 12.77 24.45 -16.05
N PRO A 32 13.24 23.99 -17.23
CA PRO A 32 13.16 22.59 -17.61
C PRO A 32 14.23 21.78 -16.86
N GLY A 33 13.83 20.96 -15.87
CA GLY A 33 14.77 20.16 -15.08
C GLY A 33 14.15 18.95 -14.39
N THR A 34 14.32 17.78 -15.02
CA THR A 34 14.22 16.40 -14.48
C THR A 34 12.94 15.97 -13.77
N ALA A 35 11.85 15.86 -14.52
CA ALA A 35 10.79 14.90 -14.21
C ALA A 35 11.37 13.47 -14.24
N LEU A 36 11.18 12.72 -13.16
CA LEU A 36 11.55 11.31 -13.08
C LEU A 36 10.83 10.54 -14.19
N SER A 37 11.60 10.11 -15.17
CA SER A 37 11.09 9.35 -16.29
C SER A 37 10.75 7.93 -15.89
N ALA A 38 9.47 7.57 -16.00
CA ALA A 38 9.06 6.18 -16.17
C ALA A 38 9.89 5.54 -17.32
N HIS A 39 9.93 4.20 -17.36
CA HIS A 39 10.70 3.40 -18.32
C HIS A 39 10.47 3.77 -19.82
N LEU A 40 9.54 4.65 -20.12
CA LEU A 40 9.21 5.10 -21.47
C LEU A 40 10.15 6.10 -22.13
N LEU A 41 11.20 6.63 -21.48
CA LEU A 41 12.03 7.66 -22.15
C LEU A 41 12.82 7.19 -23.38
N GLN A 42 12.96 5.88 -23.62
CA GLN A 42 13.79 5.37 -24.72
C GLN A 42 13.10 4.37 -25.65
N LYS A 43 11.88 3.93 -25.35
CA LYS A 43 11.17 2.90 -26.14
C LYS A 43 9.91 3.50 -26.76
N VAL A 44 9.73 3.27 -28.06
CA VAL A 44 8.46 3.55 -28.74
C VAL A 44 7.38 2.64 -28.15
N PRO A 45 6.21 3.16 -27.72
CA PRO A 45 5.12 2.32 -27.20
C PRO A 45 4.79 1.18 -28.16
N THR A 46 4.71 -0.05 -27.64
CA THR A 46 4.32 -1.23 -28.44
C THR A 46 2.82 -1.38 -28.57
N ASN A 47 2.03 -0.56 -27.85
CA ASN A 47 0.59 -0.72 -27.67
C ASN A 47 0.24 -2.14 -27.21
N ARG A 48 1.13 -2.76 -26.42
CA ARG A 48 1.01 -4.13 -25.96
C ARG A 48 1.22 -4.21 -24.46
N VAL A 49 0.30 -4.87 -23.77
CA VAL A 49 0.34 -5.05 -22.31
C VAL A 49 0.22 -6.52 -21.95
N LEU A 50 0.84 -6.90 -20.84
CA LEU A 50 0.68 -8.23 -20.26
C LEU A 50 -0.38 -8.18 -19.17
N LEU A 51 -1.42 -9.00 -19.26
CA LEU A 51 -2.43 -9.15 -18.23
C LEU A 51 -2.25 -10.45 -17.45
N LEU A 52 -2.07 -10.33 -16.14
CA LEU A 52 -2.12 -11.43 -15.19
C LEU A 52 -3.50 -11.51 -14.55
N ILE A 53 -4.15 -12.67 -14.63
CA ILE A 53 -5.44 -12.92 -13.98
C ILE A 53 -5.31 -14.10 -13.04
N ASN A 54 -5.73 -13.94 -11.78
CA ASN A 54 -6.00 -15.09 -10.93
C ASN A 54 -7.48 -15.52 -11.10
N PRO A 55 -7.77 -16.68 -11.72
CA PRO A 55 -9.14 -17.09 -12.02
C PRO A 55 -10.00 -17.34 -10.77
N PHE A 56 -9.38 -17.50 -9.60
CA PHE A 56 -10.08 -17.70 -8.32
C PHE A 56 -10.36 -16.40 -7.55
N SER A 57 -9.92 -15.25 -8.06
CA SER A 57 -10.10 -13.95 -7.40
C SER A 57 -11.54 -13.43 -7.46
N GLY A 58 -11.94 -12.69 -6.41
CA GLY A 58 -13.23 -11.98 -6.36
C GLY A 58 -14.42 -12.92 -6.55
N GLN A 59 -14.46 -14.03 -5.80
CA GLN A 59 -15.48 -15.08 -5.95
C GLN A 59 -15.52 -15.66 -7.38
N GLN A 60 -14.35 -15.86 -8.00
CA GLN A 60 -14.17 -16.35 -9.38
C GLN A 60 -14.77 -15.44 -10.47
N ARG A 61 -14.97 -14.15 -10.16
CA ARG A 61 -15.53 -13.17 -11.10
C ARG A 61 -14.47 -12.39 -11.86
N ALA A 62 -13.22 -12.38 -11.41
CA ALA A 62 -12.12 -11.60 -12.03
C ALA A 62 -12.05 -11.77 -13.55
N LYS A 63 -12.01 -13.02 -14.03
CA LYS A 63 -11.93 -13.35 -15.46
C LYS A 63 -13.18 -12.91 -16.23
N SER A 64 -14.38 -13.11 -15.68
CA SER A 64 -15.62 -12.72 -16.37
C SER A 64 -15.81 -11.21 -16.42
N LEU A 65 -15.41 -10.50 -15.35
CA LEU A 65 -15.41 -9.04 -15.29
C LEU A 65 -14.39 -8.44 -16.26
N TRP A 66 -13.21 -9.04 -16.41
CA TRP A 66 -12.28 -8.66 -17.46
C TRP A 66 -12.90 -8.79 -18.85
N SER A 67 -13.45 -9.96 -19.18
CA SER A 67 -14.05 -10.19 -20.50
C SER A 67 -15.23 -9.25 -20.78
N ARG A 68 -16.04 -8.94 -19.75
CA ARG A 68 -17.23 -8.09 -19.88
C ARG A 68 -16.91 -6.60 -19.97
N TYR A 69 -15.80 -6.15 -19.39
CA TYR A 69 -15.50 -4.72 -19.28
C TYR A 69 -14.12 -4.39 -19.85
N GLY A 70 -13.06 -4.91 -19.22
CA GLY A 70 -11.68 -4.51 -19.54
C GLY A 70 -11.24 -4.85 -20.96
N ALA A 71 -11.60 -6.04 -21.47
CA ALA A 71 -11.25 -6.46 -22.83
C ALA A 71 -11.82 -5.50 -23.91
N HIS A 72 -13.06 -5.02 -23.71
CA HIS A 72 -13.68 -4.08 -24.64
C HIS A 72 -13.00 -2.70 -24.61
N VAL A 73 -12.59 -2.22 -23.43
CA VAL A 73 -11.85 -0.96 -23.31
C VAL A 73 -10.52 -1.03 -24.06
N MET A 74 -9.75 -2.12 -23.88
CA MET A 74 -8.46 -2.29 -24.58
C MET A 74 -8.65 -2.42 -26.09
N GLN A 75 -9.66 -3.17 -26.53
CA GLN A 75 -9.97 -3.30 -27.95
C GLN A 75 -10.32 -1.95 -28.57
N ALA A 76 -11.15 -1.14 -27.91
CA ALA A 76 -11.50 0.19 -28.38
C ALA A 76 -10.30 1.15 -28.43
N ALA A 77 -9.33 0.98 -27.51
CA ALA A 77 -8.09 1.74 -27.48
C ALA A 77 -7.02 1.24 -28.46
N GLY A 78 -7.23 0.12 -29.16
CA GLY A 78 -6.23 -0.49 -30.03
C GLY A 78 -5.03 -1.07 -29.27
N ILE A 79 -5.20 -1.42 -27.99
CA ILE A 79 -4.15 -2.00 -27.13
C ILE A 79 -4.24 -3.53 -27.20
N GLN A 80 -3.15 -4.17 -27.63
CA GLN A 80 -3.02 -5.62 -27.62
C GLN A 80 -2.77 -6.13 -26.20
N VAL A 81 -3.52 -7.13 -25.76
CA VAL A 81 -3.38 -7.72 -24.43
C VAL A 81 -3.01 -9.18 -24.54
N ASP A 82 -1.85 -9.55 -23.99
CA ASP A 82 -1.51 -10.96 -23.76
C ASP A 82 -2.03 -11.37 -22.38
N VAL A 83 -2.86 -12.41 -22.32
CA VAL A 83 -3.49 -12.83 -21.07
C VAL A 83 -2.83 -14.10 -20.54
N ILE A 84 -2.35 -14.07 -19.29
CA ILE A 84 -1.87 -15.24 -18.56
C ILE A 84 -2.73 -15.45 -17.31
N ASN A 85 -3.34 -16.62 -17.21
CA ASN A 85 -4.01 -17.04 -15.99
C ASN A 85 -2.99 -17.65 -15.03
N THR A 86 -2.91 -17.17 -13.79
CA THR A 86 -2.06 -17.79 -12.78
C THR A 86 -2.69 -19.08 -12.28
N GLU A 87 -1.85 -20.02 -11.85
CA GLU A 87 -2.25 -21.41 -11.59
C GLU A 87 -2.01 -21.82 -10.14
N TYR A 88 -1.03 -21.21 -9.48
CA TYR A 88 -0.63 -21.50 -8.11
C TYR A 88 0.00 -20.26 -7.47
N THR A 89 0.12 -20.27 -6.14
CA THR A 89 0.76 -19.19 -5.36
C THR A 89 2.22 -18.98 -5.80
N LYS A 90 2.62 -17.73 -6.01
CA LYS A 90 3.92 -17.31 -6.59
C LYS A 90 4.08 -17.59 -8.09
N HIS A 91 3.02 -17.95 -8.82
CA HIS A 91 3.11 -18.07 -10.27
C HIS A 91 3.36 -16.70 -10.92
N ALA A 92 2.70 -15.63 -10.46
CA ALA A 92 2.93 -14.28 -10.99
C ALA A 92 4.36 -13.81 -10.72
N THR A 93 4.93 -14.16 -9.57
CA THR A 93 6.35 -13.91 -9.25
C THR A 93 7.28 -14.54 -10.27
N LYS A 94 7.08 -15.81 -10.64
CA LYS A 94 7.92 -16.49 -11.65
C LYS A 94 7.75 -15.88 -13.05
N ILE A 95 6.54 -15.49 -13.42
CA ILE A 95 6.24 -14.87 -14.72
C ILE A 95 6.98 -13.53 -14.82
N THR A 96 6.80 -12.64 -13.83
CA THR A 96 7.38 -11.28 -13.83
C THR A 96 8.90 -11.27 -13.66
N GLN A 97 9.47 -12.24 -12.92
CA GLN A 97 10.92 -12.42 -12.83
C GLN A 97 11.56 -12.76 -14.19
N LYS A 98 10.85 -13.48 -15.06
CA LYS A 98 11.34 -13.92 -16.38
C LYS A 98 10.82 -13.07 -17.55
N LEU A 99 9.98 -12.08 -17.27
CA LEU A 99 9.31 -11.26 -18.27
C LEU A 99 10.33 -10.51 -19.14
N ASP A 100 10.14 -10.53 -20.46
CA ASP A 100 10.82 -9.57 -21.32
C ASP A 100 10.06 -8.23 -21.26
N ILE A 101 10.54 -7.31 -20.41
CA ILE A 101 9.91 -6.01 -20.20
C ILE A 101 10.02 -5.09 -21.42
N ASP A 102 10.85 -5.42 -22.42
CA ASP A 102 10.93 -4.69 -23.69
C ASP A 102 9.78 -4.99 -24.64
N LEU A 103 9.05 -6.11 -24.47
CA LEU A 103 7.92 -6.46 -25.33
C LEU A 103 6.64 -5.68 -24.99
N TYR A 104 6.52 -5.22 -23.74
CA TYR A 104 5.30 -4.69 -23.16
C TYR A 104 5.48 -3.24 -22.72
N ASP A 105 4.38 -2.51 -22.61
CA ASP A 105 4.35 -1.14 -22.08
C ASP A 105 3.96 -1.11 -20.59
N ALA A 106 3.25 -2.14 -20.11
CA ALA A 106 2.86 -2.31 -18.70
C ALA A 106 2.48 -3.76 -18.36
N ILE A 107 2.46 -4.08 -17.05
CA ILE A 107 1.77 -5.25 -16.48
C ILE A 107 0.42 -4.80 -15.93
N LEU A 108 -0.65 -5.43 -16.39
CA LEU A 108 -1.98 -5.31 -15.80
C LEU A 108 -2.19 -6.51 -14.86
N VAL A 109 -2.69 -6.27 -13.65
CA VAL A 109 -2.98 -7.31 -12.67
C VAL A 109 -4.47 -7.27 -12.34
N ASN A 110 -5.24 -8.22 -12.88
CA ASN A 110 -6.66 -8.38 -12.57
C ASN A 110 -6.87 -9.43 -11.49
N SER A 111 -6.82 -8.97 -10.23
CA SER A 111 -6.96 -9.77 -9.01
C SER A 111 -7.11 -8.80 -7.82
N GLY A 112 -6.75 -9.23 -6.61
CA GLY A 112 -6.57 -8.34 -5.46
C GLY A 112 -5.09 -8.03 -5.19
N ASP A 113 -4.85 -7.38 -4.06
CA ASP A 113 -3.54 -6.86 -3.65
C ASP A 113 -2.44 -7.93 -3.59
N GLY A 114 -2.75 -9.16 -3.19
CA GLY A 114 -1.79 -10.27 -3.12
C GLY A 114 -1.15 -10.65 -4.46
N LEU A 115 -1.89 -10.60 -5.58
CA LEU A 115 -1.29 -10.88 -6.90
C LEU A 115 -0.39 -9.72 -7.37
N VAL A 116 -0.73 -8.49 -6.98
CA VAL A 116 0.15 -7.33 -7.19
C VAL A 116 1.44 -7.50 -6.39
N ALA A 117 1.35 -7.93 -5.13
CA ALA A 117 2.51 -8.26 -4.31
C ALA A 117 3.40 -9.33 -4.97
N GLU A 118 2.81 -10.39 -5.52
CA GLU A 118 3.55 -11.42 -6.25
C GLU A 118 4.29 -10.85 -7.48
N ALA A 119 3.63 -10.00 -8.25
CA ALA A 119 4.23 -9.35 -9.44
C ALA A 119 5.40 -8.43 -9.04
N ILE A 120 5.24 -7.64 -7.98
CA ILE A 120 6.29 -6.79 -7.43
C ILE A 120 7.48 -7.62 -6.96
N CYS A 121 7.24 -8.72 -6.22
CA CYS A 121 8.29 -9.63 -5.78
C CYS A 121 9.08 -10.17 -6.98
N GLY A 122 8.42 -10.53 -8.07
CA GLY A 122 9.10 -11.04 -9.25
C GLY A 122 9.96 -9.97 -9.93
N LEU A 123 9.49 -8.73 -10.04
CA LEU A 123 10.30 -7.61 -10.55
C LEU A 123 11.52 -7.31 -9.67
N LEU A 124 11.37 -7.36 -8.34
CA LEU A 124 12.45 -7.14 -7.38
C LEU A 124 13.57 -8.19 -7.50
N MET A 125 13.23 -9.45 -7.82
CA MET A 125 14.19 -10.54 -7.96
C MET A 125 14.87 -10.62 -9.33
N ARG A 126 14.68 -9.63 -10.21
CA ARG A 126 15.31 -9.63 -11.53
C ARG A 126 16.75 -9.13 -11.46
N LYS A 127 17.57 -9.59 -12.41
CA LYS A 127 18.94 -9.07 -12.62
C LYS A 127 18.96 -7.58 -12.97
N ASP A 128 17.94 -7.10 -13.68
CA ASP A 128 17.77 -5.71 -14.11
C ASP A 128 16.78 -4.95 -13.21
N ARG A 129 16.74 -5.26 -11.90
CA ARG A 129 15.73 -4.75 -10.96
C ARG A 129 15.55 -3.23 -11.02
N ASP A 130 16.62 -2.45 -11.12
CA ASP A 130 16.53 -0.97 -11.05
C ASP A 130 15.81 -0.40 -12.28
N ARG A 131 15.86 -1.13 -13.39
CA ARG A 131 15.10 -0.88 -14.61
C ARG A 131 13.69 -1.46 -14.50
N ALA A 132 13.57 -2.69 -14.01
CA ALA A 132 12.30 -3.38 -13.89
C ALA A 132 11.34 -2.73 -12.89
N LEU A 133 11.83 -2.13 -11.81
CA LEU A 133 11.02 -1.32 -10.89
C LEU A 133 10.49 -0.05 -11.55
N LYS A 134 11.08 0.41 -12.66
CA LYS A 134 10.51 1.52 -13.44
C LYS A 134 9.41 1.05 -14.39
N PHE A 135 9.19 -0.26 -14.51
CA PHE A 135 8.19 -0.86 -15.39
C PHE A 135 6.79 -0.68 -14.79
N PRO A 136 5.82 -0.12 -15.53
CA PRO A 136 4.52 0.23 -14.97
C PRO A 136 3.67 -1.00 -14.58
N ILE A 137 3.02 -0.93 -13.42
CA ILE A 137 1.97 -1.87 -13.02
C ILE A 137 0.61 -1.15 -12.95
N CYS A 138 -0.43 -1.79 -13.45
CA CYS A 138 -1.81 -1.36 -13.24
C CYS A 138 -2.53 -2.41 -12.39
N HIS A 139 -3.12 -1.99 -11.28
CA HIS A 139 -4.02 -2.83 -10.52
C HIS A 139 -5.43 -2.69 -11.08
N ILE A 140 -5.95 -3.76 -11.67
CA ILE A 140 -7.34 -3.86 -12.10
C ILE A 140 -8.09 -4.62 -11.00
N PRO A 141 -9.10 -4.02 -10.33
CA PRO A 141 -9.72 -4.58 -9.13
C PRO A 141 -10.55 -5.82 -9.45
N GLY A 142 -9.93 -6.99 -9.48
CA GLY A 142 -10.59 -8.30 -9.67
C GLY A 142 -10.74 -9.08 -8.36
N GLY A 143 -10.23 -8.54 -7.26
CA GLY A 143 -10.23 -9.14 -5.93
C GLY A 143 -11.38 -8.64 -5.06
N THR A 144 -11.32 -8.99 -3.78
CA THR A 144 -12.35 -8.67 -2.79
C THR A 144 -12.13 -7.29 -2.17
N SER A 145 -10.89 -6.96 -1.72
CA SER A 145 -10.57 -5.72 -0.99
C SER A 145 -9.99 -4.60 -1.89
N ASN A 146 -9.09 -4.92 -2.82
CA ASN A 146 -8.54 -4.01 -3.85
C ASN A 146 -8.01 -2.67 -3.30
N ALA A 147 -7.33 -2.70 -2.15
CA ALA A 147 -6.90 -1.53 -1.40
C ALA A 147 -5.97 -0.60 -2.21
N LEU A 148 -5.02 -1.17 -2.94
CA LEU A 148 -4.09 -0.41 -3.78
C LEU A 148 -4.80 0.27 -4.94
N ALA A 149 -5.77 -0.39 -5.58
CA ALA A 149 -6.53 0.20 -6.67
C ALA A 149 -7.36 1.40 -6.16
N ALA A 150 -7.99 1.25 -5.00
CA ALA A 150 -8.71 2.34 -4.34
C ALA A 150 -7.77 3.49 -3.94
N ALA A 151 -6.59 3.20 -3.40
CA ALA A 151 -5.60 4.21 -3.05
C ALA A 151 -5.11 5.01 -4.27
N ILE A 152 -4.92 4.34 -5.42
CA ILE A 152 -4.57 4.98 -6.70
C ILE A 152 -5.69 5.89 -7.19
N CYS A 153 -6.92 5.37 -7.28
CA CYS A 153 -8.07 6.19 -7.69
C CYS A 153 -8.24 7.39 -6.76
N TYR A 154 -8.12 7.17 -5.45
CA TYR A 154 -8.19 8.23 -4.44
C TYR A 154 -7.11 9.30 -4.65
N ALA A 155 -5.87 8.89 -4.89
CA ALA A 155 -4.76 9.82 -5.16
C ALA A 155 -4.94 10.61 -6.47
N CYS A 156 -5.59 10.01 -7.47
CA CYS A 156 -5.94 10.66 -8.74
C CYS A 156 -7.24 11.46 -8.69
N ASN A 157 -7.97 11.47 -7.57
CA ASN A 157 -9.32 12.01 -7.48
C ASN A 157 -10.31 11.39 -8.50
N GLU A 158 -10.09 10.13 -8.85
CA GLU A 158 -10.95 9.36 -9.73
C GLU A 158 -12.08 8.70 -8.93
N PRO A 159 -13.34 8.78 -9.37
CA PRO A 159 -14.43 8.08 -8.73
C PRO A 159 -14.24 6.57 -8.88
N PHE A 160 -14.50 5.83 -7.80
CA PHE A 160 -14.51 4.37 -7.80
C PHE A 160 -15.59 3.84 -6.88
N SER A 161 -16.07 2.63 -7.14
CA SER A 161 -17.01 1.96 -6.24
C SER A 161 -16.26 1.37 -5.05
N THR A 162 -16.72 1.67 -3.84
CA THR A 162 -16.13 1.13 -2.61
C THR A 162 -16.57 -0.31 -2.33
N ARG A 163 -17.75 -0.71 -2.83
CA ARG A 163 -18.40 -2.00 -2.55
C ARG A 163 -18.59 -2.90 -3.78
N ASP A 164 -18.47 -2.34 -4.98
CA ASP A 164 -18.47 -3.08 -6.25
C ASP A 164 -17.10 -2.98 -6.94
N VAL A 165 -16.95 -3.78 -8.00
CA VAL A 165 -15.74 -3.79 -8.83
C VAL A 165 -15.74 -2.62 -9.82
N PHE A 166 -14.63 -1.86 -9.87
CA PHE A 166 -14.41 -0.71 -10.76
C PHE A 166 -13.36 -1.00 -11.86
N VAL A 167 -13.58 -2.11 -12.58
CA VAL A 167 -12.67 -2.58 -13.66
C VAL A 167 -12.64 -1.60 -14.82
N THR A 168 -13.78 -1.02 -15.21
CA THR A 168 -13.87 -0.12 -16.38
C THR A 168 -13.04 1.13 -16.16
N GLU A 169 -13.22 1.78 -15.00
CA GLU A 169 -12.50 2.96 -14.57
C GLU A 169 -10.99 2.69 -14.58
N SER A 170 -10.58 1.56 -13.98
CA SER A 170 -9.17 1.15 -13.97
C SER A 170 -8.61 0.88 -15.37
N CYS A 171 -9.41 0.30 -16.27
CA CYS A 171 -9.00 0.06 -17.65
C CYS A 171 -8.91 1.34 -18.47
N LEU A 172 -9.76 2.35 -18.21
CA LEU A 172 -9.67 3.65 -18.86
C LEU A 172 -8.34 4.35 -18.50
N MET A 173 -7.89 4.23 -17.25
CA MET A 173 -6.56 4.75 -16.83
C MET A 173 -5.41 4.13 -17.64
N VAL A 174 -5.54 2.88 -18.10
CA VAL A 174 -4.52 2.24 -18.97
C VAL A 174 -4.45 2.88 -20.35
N THR A 175 -5.58 3.35 -20.89
CA THR A 175 -5.65 3.95 -22.23
C THR A 175 -5.00 5.33 -22.31
N ARG A 176 -4.93 6.04 -21.17
CA ARG A 176 -4.29 7.35 -21.02
C ARG A 176 -3.46 7.38 -19.74
N PRO A 177 -2.36 6.62 -19.72
CA PRO A 177 -1.64 6.36 -18.48
C PRO A 177 -0.90 7.62 -17.99
N ARG A 178 -1.02 7.87 -16.70
CA ARG A 178 -0.03 8.58 -15.90
C ARG A 178 0.71 7.64 -15.00
N TYR A 179 1.92 8.01 -14.63
CA TYR A 179 2.79 7.20 -13.80
C TYR A 179 2.88 7.81 -12.41
N ILE A 180 2.28 7.15 -11.43
CA ILE A 180 2.34 7.53 -10.02
C ILE A 180 3.42 6.69 -9.33
N PRO A 181 4.42 7.31 -8.69
CA PRO A 181 5.36 6.55 -7.89
C PRO A 181 4.66 5.85 -6.70
N LEU A 182 5.01 4.58 -6.48
CA LEU A 182 4.65 3.78 -5.32
C LEU A 182 5.93 3.41 -4.60
N ARG A 183 6.05 3.82 -3.34
CA ARG A 183 7.17 3.44 -2.48
C ARG A 183 6.96 2.02 -1.97
N LEU A 184 8.02 1.22 -2.03
CA LEU A 184 8.07 -0.08 -1.37
C LEU A 184 8.95 0.02 -0.13
N TYR A 185 8.52 -0.68 0.90
CA TYR A 185 9.17 -0.81 2.19
C TYR A 185 9.62 -2.24 2.39
N THR A 186 10.52 -2.45 3.34
CA THR A 186 11.00 -3.78 3.70
C THR A 186 10.52 -4.13 5.09
N VAL A 187 10.17 -5.40 5.30
CA VAL A 187 9.80 -5.94 6.60
C VAL A 187 10.71 -7.11 6.91
N ASP A 188 11.51 -6.97 7.96
CA ASP A 188 12.30 -8.07 8.49
C ASP A 188 11.45 -8.85 9.49
N THR A 189 11.23 -10.11 9.19
CA THR A 189 10.48 -11.00 10.09
C THR A 189 11.43 -11.97 10.77
N GLN A 190 11.12 -12.39 11.99
CA GLN A 190 11.95 -13.32 12.76
C GLN A 190 12.11 -14.68 12.08
N TYR A 191 11.08 -15.16 11.37
CA TYR A 191 11.05 -16.53 10.82
C TYR A 191 10.71 -16.62 9.33
N ASP A 192 10.05 -15.62 8.74
CA ASP A 192 9.59 -15.65 7.34
C ASP A 192 10.53 -14.91 6.36
N GLY A 193 11.70 -14.49 6.86
CA GLY A 193 12.69 -13.73 6.11
C GLY A 193 12.30 -12.27 5.88
N ILE A 194 12.98 -11.63 4.93
CA ILE A 194 12.69 -10.24 4.53
C ILE A 194 11.62 -10.25 3.43
N LYS A 195 10.59 -9.43 3.61
CA LYS A 195 9.46 -9.29 2.67
C LYS A 195 9.30 -7.83 2.23
N PRO A 196 8.92 -7.57 0.97
CA PRO A 196 8.51 -6.24 0.56
C PRO A 196 7.10 -5.94 1.10
N MET A 197 6.82 -4.67 1.32
CA MET A 197 5.53 -4.16 1.76
C MET A 197 5.22 -2.89 0.98
N PHE A 198 4.01 -2.76 0.43
CA PHE A 198 3.56 -1.51 -0.19
C PHE A 198 2.32 -0.92 0.47
N MET A 199 1.63 -1.68 1.34
CA MET A 199 0.40 -1.26 2.00
C MET A 199 0.57 -1.21 3.51
N SER A 200 0.75 -2.36 4.15
CA SER A 200 0.76 -2.43 5.61
C SER A 200 1.37 -3.68 6.22
N ALA A 201 1.89 -3.53 7.44
CA ALA A 201 2.28 -4.62 8.34
C ALA A 201 1.40 -4.55 9.58
N THR A 202 0.44 -5.48 9.68
CA THR A 202 -0.64 -5.48 10.67
C THR A 202 -0.48 -6.62 11.67
N TRP A 203 -0.54 -6.32 12.97
CA TRP A 203 -0.52 -7.29 14.06
C TRP A 203 -1.65 -7.05 15.08
N GLY A 204 -2.18 -8.14 15.64
CA GLY A 204 -3.26 -8.11 16.62
C GLY A 204 -4.65 -8.17 15.99
N LEU A 205 -5.64 -7.48 16.57
CA LEU A 205 -7.06 -7.71 16.27
C LEU A 205 -7.42 -7.58 14.78
N ILE A 206 -6.87 -6.60 14.06
CA ILE A 206 -7.15 -6.46 12.62
C ILE A 206 -6.60 -7.66 11.83
N ALA A 207 -5.39 -8.14 12.14
CA ALA A 207 -4.83 -9.32 11.47
C ALA A 207 -5.59 -10.60 11.85
N ASP A 208 -6.03 -10.72 13.10
CA ASP A 208 -6.90 -11.81 13.56
C ASP A 208 -8.23 -11.83 12.79
N ILE A 209 -8.80 -10.66 12.50
CA ILE A 209 -10.03 -10.51 11.70
C ILE A 209 -9.76 -10.84 10.23
N ASP A 210 -8.72 -10.27 9.62
CA ASP A 210 -8.45 -10.46 8.20
C ASP A 210 -8.16 -11.94 7.89
N LEU A 211 -7.18 -12.54 8.56
CA LEU A 211 -6.84 -13.94 8.34
C LEU A 211 -7.92 -14.89 8.87
N GLY A 212 -8.56 -14.58 10.00
CA GLY A 212 -9.66 -15.38 10.54
C GLY A 212 -10.87 -15.44 9.62
N SER A 213 -11.11 -14.37 8.86
CA SER A 213 -12.24 -14.28 7.93
C SER A 213 -12.06 -15.10 6.65
N GLU A 214 -10.86 -15.64 6.37
CA GLU A 214 -10.60 -16.48 5.19
C GLU A 214 -11.49 -17.73 5.15
N ARG A 215 -11.94 -18.25 6.31
CA ARG A 215 -12.94 -19.33 6.38
C ARG A 215 -14.30 -18.96 5.76
N PHE A 216 -14.56 -17.66 5.61
CA PHE A 216 -15.76 -17.10 4.99
C PHE A 216 -15.45 -16.43 3.64
N ARG A 217 -14.37 -16.80 2.95
CA ARG A 217 -14.00 -16.21 1.64
C ARG A 217 -15.13 -16.24 0.60
N TRP A 218 -16.05 -17.19 0.71
CA TRP A 218 -17.27 -17.28 -0.10
C TRP A 218 -18.20 -16.07 0.06
N ALA A 219 -18.16 -15.37 1.21
CA ALA A 219 -19.01 -14.22 1.52
C ALA A 219 -18.50 -12.88 0.97
N GLY A 220 -17.37 -12.87 0.25
CA GLY A 220 -16.78 -11.64 -0.28
C GLY A 220 -16.37 -10.68 0.85
N MET A 221 -16.62 -9.38 0.70
CA MET A 221 -16.23 -8.37 1.71
C MET A 221 -16.94 -8.53 3.06
N ILE A 222 -18.15 -9.10 3.07
CA ILE A 222 -18.92 -9.32 4.30
C ILE A 222 -18.17 -10.25 5.29
N ARG A 223 -17.24 -11.08 4.80
CA ARG A 223 -16.39 -11.95 5.64
C ARG A 223 -15.69 -11.19 6.77
N LEU A 224 -15.21 -9.96 6.49
CA LEU A 224 -14.48 -9.14 7.46
C LEU A 224 -15.41 -8.69 8.58
N HIS A 225 -16.63 -8.27 8.24
CA HIS A 225 -17.65 -7.91 9.22
C HIS A 225 -18.12 -9.10 10.05
N MET A 226 -18.27 -10.29 9.43
CA MET A 226 -18.63 -11.52 10.14
C MET A 226 -17.57 -11.90 11.19
N GLU A 227 -16.29 -11.95 10.79
CA GLU A 227 -15.21 -12.28 11.72
C GLU A 227 -15.05 -11.21 12.80
N ALA A 228 -15.14 -9.92 12.44
CA ALA A 228 -15.12 -8.82 13.40
C ALA A 228 -16.22 -8.98 14.46
N PHE A 229 -17.45 -9.28 14.06
CA PHE A 229 -18.57 -9.50 14.98
C PHE A 229 -18.30 -10.66 15.95
N LEU A 230 -17.86 -11.81 15.44
CA LEU A 230 -17.54 -12.99 16.26
C LEU A 230 -16.44 -12.67 17.29
N ARG A 231 -15.37 -12.00 16.86
CA ARG A 231 -14.26 -11.62 17.74
C ARG A 231 -14.69 -10.61 18.79
N ILE A 232 -15.43 -9.56 18.40
CA ILE A 232 -15.95 -8.52 19.31
C ILE A 232 -16.80 -9.12 20.44
N LEU A 233 -17.66 -10.10 20.13
CA LEU A 233 -18.48 -10.77 21.16
C LEU A 233 -17.64 -11.50 22.21
N GLN A 234 -16.49 -12.03 21.80
CA GLN A 234 -15.57 -12.76 22.66
C GLN A 234 -14.53 -11.85 23.34
N LEU A 235 -14.52 -10.54 23.07
CA LEU A 235 -13.60 -9.63 23.76
C LEU A 235 -13.94 -9.49 25.25
N PRO A 236 -12.92 -9.40 26.14
CA PRO A 236 -11.48 -9.34 25.83
C PRO A 236 -10.75 -10.70 25.81
N THR A 237 -11.44 -11.85 25.90
CA THR A 237 -10.78 -13.14 26.19
C THR A 237 -9.95 -13.72 25.04
N VAL A 238 -10.17 -13.27 23.80
CA VAL A 238 -9.53 -13.85 22.59
C VAL A 238 -8.58 -12.90 21.84
N ALA A 239 -8.33 -11.69 22.36
CA ALA A 239 -7.56 -10.65 21.65
C ALA A 239 -6.75 -9.74 22.60
N ALA A 240 -6.15 -10.32 23.64
CA ALA A 240 -5.33 -9.60 24.61
C ALA A 240 -3.85 -9.73 24.23
N TYR A 241 -3.33 -8.78 23.44
CA TYR A 241 -1.99 -8.92 22.87
C TYR A 241 -0.94 -8.18 23.70
N ARG A 242 -0.08 -8.92 24.40
CA ARG A 242 1.05 -8.32 25.13
C ARG A 242 2.29 -8.24 24.24
N ALA A 243 2.80 -7.02 24.04
CA ALA A 243 3.98 -6.79 23.22
C ALA A 243 4.80 -5.59 23.68
N ARG A 244 6.07 -5.62 23.31
CA ARG A 244 6.93 -4.45 23.28
C ARG A 244 6.89 -3.84 21.89
N ILE A 245 6.56 -2.56 21.80
CA ILE A 245 6.56 -1.81 20.55
C ILE A 245 7.62 -0.72 20.66
N SER A 246 8.58 -0.75 19.75
CA SER A 246 9.63 0.25 19.66
C SER A 246 9.54 0.99 18.32
N TYR A 247 9.74 2.29 18.31
CA TYR A 247 9.71 3.08 17.08
C TYR A 247 10.63 4.30 17.11
N ILE A 248 11.05 4.74 15.93
CA ILE A 248 11.75 6.02 15.73
C ILE A 248 10.74 7.01 15.15
N PRO A 249 10.31 8.06 15.89
CA PRO A 249 9.35 9.03 15.39
C PRO A 249 9.98 9.97 14.35
N VAL A 250 9.17 10.47 13.42
CA VAL A 250 9.54 11.60 12.57
C VAL A 250 9.32 12.90 13.35
N ASN A 251 10.40 13.64 13.60
CA ASN A 251 10.32 14.96 14.20
C ASN A 251 9.88 15.98 13.14
N CYS A 252 8.62 16.44 13.20
CA CYS A 252 8.10 17.47 12.31
C CYS A 252 7.36 18.54 13.13
N LYS A 253 7.53 19.84 12.77
CA LYS A 253 6.82 20.96 13.41
C LYS A 253 5.28 20.85 13.30
N ARG A 254 4.77 20.07 12.33
CA ARG A 254 3.33 19.78 12.15
C ARG A 254 2.79 18.68 13.07
N THR A 255 3.66 17.85 13.66
CA THR A 255 3.29 16.68 14.49
C THR A 255 3.42 16.94 15.99
N SER A 256 3.80 18.16 16.39
CA SER A 256 3.96 18.60 17.78
C SER A 256 2.65 19.09 18.43
N ARG A 257 1.57 18.33 18.34
CA ARG A 257 0.37 18.55 19.17
C ARG A 257 0.21 17.38 20.14
N ASN A 258 -0.12 17.70 21.40
CA ASN A 258 -0.38 16.71 22.46
C ASN A 258 -1.61 15.82 22.19
N THR A 259 -2.30 16.02 21.06
CA THR A 259 -3.33 15.12 20.56
C THR A 259 -3.08 14.84 19.08
N MET A 260 -2.98 13.54 18.83
CA MET A 260 -2.87 12.77 17.59
C MET A 260 -3.62 13.40 16.41
N LEU A 261 -3.08 13.23 15.20
CA LEU A 261 -3.60 13.79 13.95
C LEU A 261 -5.10 13.46 13.79
N LYS A 262 -5.96 14.46 14.03
CA LYS A 262 -7.37 14.46 13.62
C LYS A 262 -7.44 14.95 12.18
N PHE A 263 -7.43 14.03 11.22
CA PHE A 263 -7.89 14.35 9.87
C PHE A 263 -9.39 14.02 9.78
N CYS A 264 -10.24 14.86 10.38
CA CYS A 264 -11.63 14.93 9.96
C CYS A 264 -11.65 15.64 8.61
N CYS A 265 -11.94 14.95 7.51
CA CYS A 265 -12.18 15.64 6.23
C CYS A 265 -13.56 15.29 5.71
N ASN A 266 -14.46 16.27 5.77
CA ASN A 266 -15.70 16.25 5.01
C ASN A 266 -15.33 16.52 3.54
N ARG A 267 -15.77 15.68 2.60
CA ARG A 267 -15.38 15.71 1.17
C ARG A 267 -15.52 17.08 0.52
N SER A 268 -16.43 17.93 0.99
CA SER A 268 -16.65 19.30 0.49
C SER A 268 -15.55 20.32 0.81
N ARG A 269 -14.54 19.97 1.62
CA ARG A 269 -13.39 20.85 1.95
C ARG A 269 -12.15 20.63 1.09
N PHE A 270 -12.16 19.65 0.18
CA PHE A 270 -11.13 19.52 -0.86
C PHE A 270 -11.52 20.43 -2.03
N GLY A 271 -11.40 21.75 -1.82
CA GLY A 271 -11.59 22.77 -2.85
C GLY A 271 -10.37 22.91 -3.77
N HIS A 272 -10.49 23.80 -4.76
CA HIS A 272 -9.38 24.24 -5.62
C HIS A 272 -8.15 24.60 -4.76
N GLY A 273 -7.01 23.98 -5.07
CA GLY A 273 -5.74 24.18 -4.36
C GLY A 273 -5.28 23.03 -3.44
N HIS A 274 -6.11 22.04 -3.08
CA HIS A 274 -5.61 20.89 -2.28
C HIS A 274 -4.62 20.00 -3.04
N PHE A 275 -4.75 19.98 -4.37
CA PHE A 275 -3.86 19.31 -5.31
C PHE A 275 -2.79 20.25 -5.90
N GLU A 276 -2.67 21.49 -5.39
CA GLU A 276 -1.53 22.34 -5.73
C GLU A 276 -0.32 21.86 -4.93
N PHE A 277 0.66 21.32 -5.68
CA PHE A 277 1.91 20.85 -5.13
C PHE A 277 2.88 22.02 -4.97
N ASP A 278 3.29 22.32 -3.74
CA ASP A 278 4.62 22.86 -3.55
C ASP A 278 5.62 21.78 -3.99
N CYS A 279 6.62 22.16 -4.80
CA CYS A 279 7.76 21.29 -5.01
C CYS A 279 8.32 20.93 -3.63
N ILE A 280 8.29 19.64 -3.31
CA ILE A 280 9.12 19.12 -2.22
C ILE A 280 10.54 19.51 -2.63
N ASP A 281 11.20 20.34 -1.81
CA ASP A 281 12.65 20.47 -1.87
C ASP A 281 13.17 19.06 -2.02
N GLN A 282 13.85 18.78 -3.14
CA GLN A 282 14.53 17.51 -3.33
C GLN A 282 15.13 17.12 -1.98
N ALA A 283 15.00 15.86 -1.57
CA ALA A 283 15.89 15.33 -0.57
C ALA A 283 17.30 15.37 -1.16
N CYS A 284 17.87 16.57 -1.21
CA CYS A 284 19.28 16.84 -1.35
C CYS A 284 19.92 16.16 -0.14
N ASP A 285 21.05 15.52 -0.38
CA ASP A 285 21.85 14.74 0.59
C ASP A 285 21.58 13.23 0.63
N LEU A 286 20.98 12.64 -0.41
CA LEU A 286 21.10 11.20 -0.66
C LEU A 286 22.01 10.95 -1.87
N GLU A 287 23.32 10.91 -1.60
CA GLU A 287 24.34 10.38 -2.51
C GLU A 287 23.86 9.03 -3.08
N PRO A 288 23.82 8.86 -4.41
CA PRO A 288 23.56 7.57 -5.02
C PRO A 288 24.62 6.58 -4.55
N LEU A 289 24.24 5.53 -3.83
CA LEU A 289 25.17 4.45 -3.52
C LEU A 289 25.70 3.89 -4.84
N GLU A 290 27.00 4.10 -5.12
CA GLU A 290 27.68 3.42 -6.22
C GLU A 290 27.52 1.91 -6.00
N ARG A 291 26.81 1.22 -6.90
CA ARG A 291 26.59 -0.22 -6.76
C ARG A 291 26.96 -1.01 -8.00
N THR A 292 27.70 -2.06 -7.68
CA THR A 292 28.29 -3.11 -8.49
C THR A 292 27.26 -3.72 -9.43
N LYS A 293 27.60 -3.81 -10.72
CA LYS A 293 26.85 -4.58 -11.72
C LYS A 293 26.78 -6.06 -11.28
N SER A 294 25.74 -6.47 -10.56
CA SER A 294 25.48 -7.90 -10.34
C SER A 294 25.00 -8.51 -11.66
N LYS A 295 25.72 -9.53 -12.15
CA LYS A 295 25.43 -10.19 -13.44
C LYS A 295 24.35 -11.28 -13.34
N GLU A 296 23.78 -11.52 -12.16
CA GLU A 296 22.95 -12.69 -11.87
C GLU A 296 21.57 -12.31 -11.33
N ILE A 297 20.59 -13.19 -11.56
CA ILE A 297 19.24 -13.11 -10.99
C ILE A 297 19.37 -13.35 -9.49
N PHE A 298 18.71 -12.53 -8.66
CA PHE A 298 18.75 -12.70 -7.21
C PHE A 298 18.15 -14.06 -6.82
N SER A 299 18.88 -14.78 -5.96
CA SER A 299 18.48 -16.12 -5.50
C SER A 299 17.39 -16.08 -4.43
N SER A 300 17.25 -14.94 -3.74
CA SER A 300 16.27 -14.74 -2.65
C SER A 300 15.83 -13.27 -2.52
N MET A 301 14.66 -13.04 -1.89
CA MET A 301 14.19 -11.69 -1.56
C MET A 301 15.13 -10.95 -0.60
N LYS A 302 15.78 -11.68 0.32
CA LYS A 302 16.77 -11.09 1.23
C LYS A 302 17.92 -10.46 0.45
N GLU A 303 18.45 -11.18 -0.54
CA GLU A 303 19.51 -10.67 -1.42
C GLU A 303 19.03 -9.49 -2.27
N ALA A 304 17.79 -9.55 -2.77
CA ALA A 304 17.20 -8.49 -3.58
C ALA A 304 16.96 -7.18 -2.80
N LEU A 305 16.71 -7.26 -1.49
CA LEU A 305 16.38 -6.11 -0.64
C LEU A 305 17.56 -5.61 0.21
N ASP A 306 18.70 -6.29 0.17
CA ASP A 306 19.86 -5.95 1.00
C ASP A 306 20.40 -4.54 0.74
N GLY A 307 20.55 -3.78 1.82
CA GLY A 307 20.96 -2.37 1.81
C GLY A 307 20.07 -1.48 0.95
N THR A 308 18.76 -1.76 0.84
CA THR A 308 17.78 -0.87 0.17
C THR A 308 17.05 0.09 1.12
N SER A 309 17.10 -0.20 2.42
CA SER A 309 16.53 0.66 3.46
C SER A 309 17.32 1.95 3.61
N ILE A 310 16.61 3.06 3.83
CA ILE A 310 17.18 4.38 4.05
C ILE A 310 17.70 4.50 5.49
N VAL A 311 17.03 3.81 6.42
CA VAL A 311 17.40 3.81 7.83
C VAL A 311 18.02 2.47 8.19
N ASP A 312 19.30 2.51 8.57
CA ASP A 312 19.98 1.36 9.14
C ASP A 312 19.47 1.11 10.56
N ILE A 313 18.97 -0.10 10.80
CA ILE A 313 18.42 -0.51 12.09
C ILE A 313 19.09 -1.81 12.54
N PRO A 314 19.31 -2.01 13.86
CA PRO A 314 19.86 -3.27 14.36
C PRO A 314 19.03 -4.47 13.92
N SER A 315 19.63 -5.65 13.84
CA SER A 315 18.89 -6.89 13.62
C SER A 315 17.97 -7.21 14.80
N LEU A 316 16.97 -8.08 14.59
CA LEU A 316 15.95 -8.40 15.60
C LEU A 316 16.53 -8.95 16.91
N ASP A 317 17.68 -9.62 16.85
CA ASP A 317 18.41 -10.19 17.99
C ASP A 317 19.32 -9.17 18.72
N GLN A 318 19.51 -7.98 18.15
CA GLN A 318 20.36 -6.94 18.71
C GLN A 318 19.56 -5.88 19.49
N PRO A 319 20.17 -5.29 20.54
CA PRO A 319 19.54 -4.23 21.31
C PRO A 319 19.31 -2.96 20.48
N LEU A 320 18.24 -2.24 20.81
CA LEU A 320 17.89 -0.98 20.15
C LEU A 320 18.75 0.19 20.63
N GLY A 321 18.98 1.16 19.74
CA GLY A 321 19.70 2.39 20.05
C GLY A 321 18.89 3.39 20.88
N LYS A 322 19.55 4.42 21.42
CA LYS A 322 18.95 5.45 22.29
C LYS A 322 17.89 6.33 21.62
N ASN A 323 17.86 6.38 20.29
CA ASN A 323 16.92 7.17 19.50
C ASN A 323 15.54 6.49 19.34
N TRP A 324 15.40 5.23 19.78
CA TRP A 324 14.13 4.51 19.80
C TRP A 324 13.30 4.89 21.01
N LYS A 325 11.99 5.05 20.80
CA LYS A 325 11.00 5.07 21.88
C LYS A 325 10.43 3.67 22.02
N THR A 326 10.44 3.13 23.23
CA THR A 326 9.95 1.78 23.52
C THR A 326 8.79 1.84 24.51
N VAL A 327 7.73 1.11 24.22
CA VAL A 327 6.53 0.99 25.05
C VAL A 327 6.18 -0.48 25.19
N ASP A 328 6.23 -0.99 26.42
CA ASP A 328 5.67 -2.29 26.79
C ASP A 328 4.20 -2.09 27.19
N GLY A 329 3.30 -2.93 26.66
CA GLY A 329 1.88 -2.75 26.91
C GLY A 329 1.00 -3.92 26.49
N ASN A 330 -0.29 -3.75 26.78
CA ASN A 330 -1.36 -4.61 26.28
C ASN A 330 -2.07 -3.87 25.16
N TRP A 331 -2.01 -4.43 23.97
CA TRP A 331 -2.49 -3.81 22.74
C TRP A 331 -3.72 -4.54 22.23
N VAL A 332 -4.64 -3.80 21.62
CA VAL A 332 -5.68 -4.35 20.76
C VAL A 332 -5.10 -4.62 19.38
N MET A 333 -4.25 -3.72 18.89
CA MET A 333 -3.60 -3.86 17.58
C MET A 333 -2.39 -2.93 17.47
N ALA A 334 -1.50 -3.28 16.55
CA ALA A 334 -0.53 -2.37 15.97
C ALA A 334 -0.52 -2.54 14.44
N ASN A 335 -0.49 -1.45 13.70
CA ASN A 335 -0.44 -1.48 12.24
C ASN A 335 0.51 -0.40 11.71
N VAL A 336 1.52 -0.80 10.94
CA VAL A 336 2.36 0.11 10.16
C VAL A 336 1.74 0.23 8.79
N SER A 337 1.30 1.43 8.43
CA SER A 337 0.57 1.69 7.19
C SER A 337 1.25 2.77 6.35
N THR A 338 1.12 2.61 5.04
CA THR A 338 1.80 3.45 4.04
C THR A 338 0.88 3.91 2.91
N LEU A 339 -0.31 3.30 2.80
CA LEU A 339 -1.37 3.71 1.88
C LEU A 339 -2.57 4.31 2.59
N SER A 340 -3.43 4.96 1.82
CA SER A 340 -4.64 5.61 2.32
C SER A 340 -5.73 4.62 2.68
N HIS A 341 -5.73 3.46 2.01
CA HIS A 341 -6.74 2.42 2.12
C HIS A 341 -6.12 1.10 2.58
N LEU A 342 -6.87 0.33 3.39
CA LEU A 342 -6.63 -1.10 3.67
C LEU A 342 -7.63 -2.01 2.93
N GLY A 343 -8.56 -1.39 2.22
CA GLY A 343 -9.58 -1.98 1.36
C GLY A 343 -10.36 -0.86 0.67
N SER A 344 -11.10 -1.18 -0.39
CA SER A 344 -11.84 -0.19 -1.18
C SER A 344 -12.89 0.57 -0.37
N ASP A 345 -13.43 -0.03 0.69
CA ASP A 345 -14.35 0.55 1.67
C ASP A 345 -13.67 0.87 3.01
N ILE A 346 -12.34 0.76 3.11
CA ILE A 346 -11.58 1.02 4.34
C ILE A 346 -10.56 2.15 4.10
N PRO A 347 -11.01 3.42 4.00
CA PRO A 347 -10.14 4.60 3.97
C PRO A 347 -9.49 4.82 5.34
N PHE A 348 -8.46 4.02 5.62
CA PHE A 348 -7.81 3.87 6.92
C PHE A 348 -7.02 5.09 7.36
N LEU A 349 -6.20 5.67 6.47
CA LEU A 349 -5.46 6.92 6.70
C LEU A 349 -5.46 7.77 5.42
N PRO A 350 -6.55 8.48 5.09
CA PRO A 350 -6.70 9.17 3.81
C PRO A 350 -5.63 10.22 3.49
N SER A 351 -4.90 10.71 4.50
CA SER A 351 -3.84 11.71 4.34
C SER A 351 -2.53 11.16 3.76
N THR A 352 -2.35 9.84 3.69
CA THR A 352 -1.10 9.23 3.21
C THR A 352 -1.01 9.24 1.69
N ARG A 353 0.24 9.32 1.19
CA ARG A 353 0.54 9.34 -0.25
C ARG A 353 1.31 8.09 -0.67
N LEU A 354 1.11 7.65 -1.91
CA LEU A 354 1.73 6.44 -2.47
C LEU A 354 3.27 6.46 -2.45
N ASP A 355 3.89 7.64 -2.54
CA ASP A 355 5.34 7.83 -2.64
C ASP A 355 6.01 8.41 -1.38
N GLU A 356 5.22 8.56 -0.31
CA GLU A 356 5.62 9.25 0.90
C GLU A 356 6.85 8.64 1.55
N SER A 357 7.78 9.46 2.04
CA SER A 357 8.99 9.00 2.73
C SER A 357 8.79 8.82 4.23
N THR A 358 7.57 8.46 4.65
CA THR A 358 7.19 8.31 6.06
C THR A 358 6.17 7.20 6.18
N MET A 359 6.34 6.36 7.19
CA MET A 359 5.36 5.34 7.56
C MET A 359 4.52 5.83 8.74
N TYR A 360 3.34 5.25 8.89
CA TYR A 360 2.43 5.60 9.98
C TYR A 360 2.17 4.38 10.85
N LEU A 361 2.70 4.42 12.08
CA LEU A 361 2.40 3.46 13.13
C LEU A 361 1.07 3.85 13.78
N THR A 362 0.10 2.95 13.68
CA THR A 362 -1.19 3.09 14.35
C THR A 362 -1.32 2.07 15.47
N LEU A 363 -1.79 2.53 16.63
CA LEU A 363 -1.86 1.73 17.86
C LEU A 363 -3.22 1.90 18.54
N ILE A 364 -3.69 0.84 19.18
CA ILE A 364 -4.80 0.90 20.13
C ILE A 364 -4.38 0.15 21.39
N ASP A 365 -4.32 0.86 22.52
CA ASP A 365 -3.97 0.31 23.83
C ASP A 365 -5.24 -0.16 24.55
N TRP A 366 -5.24 -1.39 25.07
CA TRP A 366 -6.35 -1.95 25.85
C TRP A 366 -6.75 -1.08 27.05
N ASN A 367 -5.79 -0.39 27.67
CA ASN A 367 -6.04 0.50 28.81
C ASN A 367 -6.93 1.70 28.46
N THR A 368 -7.04 2.04 27.17
CA THR A 368 -7.87 3.15 26.69
C THR A 368 -9.28 2.71 26.27
N ILE A 369 -9.55 1.40 26.27
CA ILE A 369 -10.80 0.82 25.80
C ILE A 369 -11.76 0.62 26.96
N LYS A 370 -12.93 1.26 26.88
CA LYS A 370 -13.93 1.22 27.95
C LYS A 370 -14.82 -0.02 27.90
N SER A 371 -15.06 -0.57 26.71
CA SER A 371 -15.89 -1.76 26.50
C SER A 371 -15.64 -2.37 25.12
N ARG A 372 -16.09 -3.61 24.89
CA ARG A 372 -16.07 -4.23 23.55
C ARG A 372 -16.88 -3.46 22.49
N LEU A 373 -17.91 -2.72 22.91
CA LEU A 373 -18.71 -1.89 21.99
C LEU A 373 -17.94 -0.68 21.47
N HIS A 374 -16.96 -0.18 22.23
CA HIS A 374 -16.05 0.86 21.78
C HIS A 374 -15.21 0.35 20.59
N ILE A 375 -14.70 -0.88 20.64
CA ILE A 375 -14.02 -1.52 19.51
C ILE A 375 -14.96 -1.73 18.31
N ALA A 376 -16.18 -2.19 18.55
CA ALA A 376 -17.18 -2.32 17.50
C ALA A 376 -17.44 -0.99 16.77
N HIS A 377 -17.59 0.09 17.56
CA HIS A 377 -17.80 1.43 17.04
C HIS A 377 -16.63 1.88 16.15
N LEU A 378 -15.38 1.66 16.58
CA LEU A 378 -14.19 1.99 15.77
C LEU A 378 -14.24 1.34 14.39
N PHE A 379 -14.52 0.04 14.30
CA PHE A 379 -14.53 -0.67 13.01
C PHE A 379 -15.71 -0.29 12.12
N ILE A 380 -16.91 -0.05 12.68
CA ILE A 380 -18.07 0.43 11.91
C ILE A 380 -17.77 1.77 11.24
N PHE A 381 -16.99 2.63 11.90
CA PHE A 381 -16.72 3.98 11.42
C PHE A 381 -15.55 4.10 10.44
N MET A 382 -14.83 3.01 10.14
CA MET A 382 -13.70 3.02 9.21
C MET A 382 -14.09 3.44 7.79
N GLU A 383 -15.25 3.03 7.28
CA GLU A 383 -15.75 3.42 5.94
C GLU A 383 -15.92 4.94 5.80
N SER A 384 -16.18 5.63 6.91
CA SER A 384 -16.34 7.08 6.96
C SER A 384 -15.12 7.84 7.49
N SER A 385 -14.02 7.12 7.75
CA SER A 385 -12.80 7.62 8.40
C SER A 385 -12.99 8.23 9.80
N LYS A 386 -14.16 8.07 10.43
CA LYS A 386 -14.46 8.61 11.76
C LYS A 386 -13.76 7.84 12.89
N HIS A 387 -13.14 6.70 12.60
CA HIS A 387 -12.27 6.00 13.57
C HIS A 387 -11.08 6.87 14.00
N LEU A 388 -10.63 7.78 13.13
CA LEU A 388 -9.55 8.74 13.42
C LEU A 388 -9.92 9.77 14.50
N ASP A 389 -11.21 9.98 14.74
CA ASP A 389 -11.68 10.92 15.77
C ASP A 389 -11.60 10.33 17.17
N HIS A 390 -11.38 9.02 17.26
CA HIS A 390 -11.43 8.30 18.52
C HIS A 390 -10.12 8.47 19.32
N PRO A 391 -10.16 8.96 20.58
CA PRO A 391 -8.95 9.24 21.36
C PRO A 391 -8.03 8.03 21.64
N CYS A 392 -8.52 6.80 21.50
CA CYS A 392 -7.74 5.58 21.68
C CYS A 392 -6.95 5.18 20.43
N PHE A 393 -7.32 5.71 19.25
CA PHE A 393 -6.70 5.37 17.98
C PHE A 393 -5.50 6.28 17.76
N GLN A 394 -4.32 5.74 17.99
CA GLN A 394 -3.08 6.50 17.88
C GLN A 394 -2.52 6.44 16.47
N VAL A 395 -1.99 7.56 15.99
CA VAL A 395 -1.31 7.68 14.69
C VAL A 395 0.01 8.39 14.92
N ILE A 396 1.11 7.69 14.68
CA ILE A 396 2.47 8.15 14.94
C ILE A 396 3.27 8.05 13.63
N PRO A 397 3.74 9.15 13.07
CA PRO A 397 4.65 9.10 11.92
C PRO A 397 6.03 8.63 12.37
N VAL A 398 6.56 7.63 11.66
CA VAL A 398 7.74 6.87 12.08
C VAL A 398 8.68 6.62 10.90
N LYS A 399 9.98 6.53 11.23
CA LYS A 399 11.06 6.11 10.33
C LYS A 399 11.39 4.63 10.47
N ALA A 400 11.10 4.04 11.63
CA ALA A 400 11.30 2.62 11.85
C ALA A 400 10.38 2.14 12.96
N VAL A 401 9.97 0.88 12.88
CA VAL A 401 9.15 0.21 13.89
C VAL A 401 9.71 -1.18 14.15
N ARG A 402 9.68 -1.64 15.40
CA ARG A 402 9.92 -3.02 15.82
C ARG A 402 8.80 -3.43 16.76
N ILE A 403 8.17 -4.57 16.49
CA ILE A 403 7.10 -5.15 17.30
C ILE A 403 7.56 -6.53 17.78
N GLU A 404 7.55 -6.72 19.09
CA GLU A 404 8.02 -7.92 19.78
C GLU A 404 6.90 -8.50 20.66
N PRO A 405 6.09 -9.44 20.14
CA PRO A 405 5.05 -10.12 20.92
C PRO A 405 5.66 -10.95 22.06
N GLN A 406 5.15 -10.82 23.28
CA GLN A 406 5.71 -11.47 24.48
C GLN A 406 5.14 -12.88 24.75
N ALA A 407 3.95 -13.19 24.25
CA ALA A 407 3.27 -14.46 24.49
C ALA A 407 3.14 -15.35 23.23
N GLY A 408 3.77 -14.97 22.12
CA GLY A 408 3.56 -15.67 20.84
C GLY A 408 2.12 -15.59 20.31
N GLU A 409 1.35 -14.61 20.79
CA GLU A 409 -0.05 -14.41 20.43
C GLU A 409 -0.24 -13.31 19.37
N GLY A 410 -1.37 -13.37 18.67
CA GLY A 410 -1.75 -12.44 17.64
C GLY A 410 -1.23 -12.84 16.26
N TYR A 411 -2.13 -12.80 15.30
CA TYR A 411 -1.78 -12.93 13.90
C TYR A 411 -1.00 -11.72 13.42
N PHE A 412 -0.17 -11.95 12.40
CA PHE A 412 0.64 -10.95 11.74
C PHE A 412 0.48 -11.14 10.23
N ALA A 413 0.19 -10.05 9.53
CA ALA A 413 0.03 -10.04 8.08
C ALA A 413 0.80 -8.87 7.46
N ILE A 414 1.34 -9.09 6.26
CA ILE A 414 2.00 -8.08 5.44
C ILE A 414 1.24 -7.98 4.14
N ASP A 415 0.70 -6.81 3.83
CA ASP A 415 -0.18 -6.54 2.68
C ASP A 415 -1.38 -7.53 2.59
N GLY A 416 -1.86 -8.01 3.75
CA GLY A 416 -2.93 -9.01 3.87
C GLY A 416 -2.47 -10.47 3.79
N GLU A 417 -1.19 -10.73 3.48
CA GLU A 417 -0.64 -12.08 3.40
C GLU A 417 -0.11 -12.56 4.78
N PRO A 418 -0.44 -13.79 5.21
CA PRO A 418 -0.09 -14.29 6.53
C PRO A 418 1.42 -14.48 6.72
N CYS A 419 1.91 -14.08 7.90
CA CYS A 419 3.24 -14.43 8.41
C CYS A 419 3.11 -15.26 9.69
N ARG A 420 4.22 -15.76 10.23
CA ARG A 420 4.21 -16.58 11.45
C ARG A 420 3.66 -15.77 12.63
N SER A 421 2.51 -16.20 13.15
CA SER A 421 1.85 -15.58 14.30
C SER A 421 2.77 -15.52 15.51
N GLY A 422 2.62 -14.45 16.30
CA GLY A 422 3.42 -14.26 17.52
C GLY A 422 4.90 -14.02 17.30
N SER A 423 5.35 -13.82 16.06
CA SER A 423 6.75 -13.56 15.76
C SER A 423 7.09 -12.08 15.80
N SER A 424 8.34 -11.77 16.12
CA SER A 424 8.83 -10.40 16.08
C SER A 424 9.07 -9.95 14.64
N PHE A 425 8.83 -8.67 14.37
CA PHE A 425 9.15 -8.07 13.08
C PHE A 425 9.57 -6.61 13.23
N GLN A 426 10.27 -6.10 12.22
CA GLN A 426 10.64 -4.70 12.12
C GLN A 426 10.47 -4.17 10.71
N VAL A 427 10.16 -2.88 10.61
CA VAL A 427 9.93 -2.17 9.35
C VAL A 427 10.84 -0.94 9.35
N PRO A 428 12.00 -0.97 8.67
CA PRO A 428 12.77 0.24 8.37
C PRO A 428 12.17 1.02 7.20
N LEU A 429 12.41 2.33 7.19
CA LEU A 429 12.07 3.23 6.07
C LEU A 429 12.94 2.96 4.84
#